data_AF-A0A7H8NB92-F1
#
_entry.id   AF-A0A7H8NB92-F1
#
_cell.length_a   1.000
_cell.length_b   1.000
_cell.length_c   1.000
_cell.angle_alpha   90.00
_cell.angle_beta   90.00
_cell.angle_gamma   90.00
#
_symmetry.space_group_name_H-M   'P 1'
#
loop_
_entity.id
_entity.type
_entity.pdbx_description
1 polymer ?
#
loop_
_entity_poly.entity_id
_entity_poly.type
_entity_poly.pdbx_seq_one_letter_code
_entity_poly.pdbx_strand_id
1 'polypeptide(L)'
;MPAKWADRFLAYVTDAPGGCWQWTGYLMPNGYARITVDGERQYAHRLSYEVFVASIPDGLVIDHLCRNRGCVNPSHLDAVTQRVNVLRGESHAAARAQQVACIRGHPFDTANTYVAGNGTRKSRRCRAAARDRARRRQGVTRVPA
;
A
#
# COMPACT_ATOMS: atom_id res chain seq x y z
N MET A 1 -20.74 -25.35 11.39
CA MET A 1 -21.83 -25.02 10.44
C MET A 1 -21.41 -23.73 9.76
N PRO A 2 -21.26 -23.65 8.42
CA PRO A 2 -21.12 -22.35 7.79
C PRO A 2 -22.32 -21.51 8.23
N ALA A 3 -22.04 -20.33 8.79
CA ALA A 3 -23.07 -19.46 9.32
C ALA A 3 -24.12 -19.17 8.23
N LYS A 4 -25.39 -18.99 8.60
CA LYS A 4 -26.56 -18.84 7.70
C LYS A 4 -26.40 -17.83 6.55
N TRP A 5 -25.37 -17.00 6.59
CA TRP A 5 -25.07 -16.00 5.58
C TRP A 5 -24.18 -16.51 4.42
N ALA A 6 -23.53 -17.68 4.51
CA ALA A 6 -22.58 -18.14 3.49
C ALA A 6 -23.22 -18.29 2.09
N ASP A 7 -24.41 -18.87 2.01
CA ASP A 7 -25.16 -18.99 0.75
C ASP A 7 -25.54 -17.60 0.20
N ARG A 8 -25.93 -16.68 1.09
CA ARG A 8 -26.21 -15.29 0.72
C ARG A 8 -24.96 -14.55 0.23
N PHE A 9 -23.79 -14.85 0.79
CA PHE A 9 -22.53 -14.27 0.35
C PHE A 9 -22.20 -14.72 -1.08
N LEU A 10 -22.28 -16.03 -1.33
CA LEU A 10 -22.01 -16.59 -2.66
C LEU A 10 -23.04 -16.13 -3.70
N ALA A 11 -24.28 -15.84 -3.30
CA ALA A 11 -25.29 -15.26 -4.20
C ALA A 11 -24.92 -13.87 -4.76
N TYR A 12 -23.98 -13.15 -4.14
CA TYR A 12 -23.46 -11.88 -4.64
C TYR A 12 -22.15 -12.01 -5.43
N VAL A 13 -21.69 -13.25 -5.70
CA VAL A 13 -20.45 -13.50 -6.41
C VAL A 13 -20.75 -13.88 -7.86
N THR A 14 -20.08 -13.22 -8.79
CA THR A 14 -20.02 -13.62 -10.21
C THR A 14 -18.57 -13.70 -10.65
N ASP A 15 -18.28 -14.57 -11.62
CA ASP A 15 -16.95 -14.62 -12.21
C ASP A 15 -16.63 -13.36 -13.02
N ALA A 16 -15.38 -12.93 -12.97
CA ALA A 16 -14.84 -11.81 -13.72
C ALA A 16 -13.43 -12.13 -14.27
N PRO A 17 -12.97 -11.39 -15.30
CA PRO A 17 -11.65 -11.59 -15.88
C PRO A 17 -10.52 -11.59 -14.85
N GLY A 18 -9.47 -12.35 -15.15
CA GLY A 18 -8.34 -12.53 -14.26
C GLY A 18 -8.62 -13.40 -13.03
N GLY A 19 -9.72 -14.17 -13.03
CA GLY A 19 -10.10 -15.07 -11.93
C GLY A 19 -10.75 -14.37 -10.73
N CYS A 20 -11.19 -13.12 -10.91
CA CYS A 20 -11.84 -12.38 -9.83
C CYS A 20 -13.24 -12.94 -9.54
N TRP A 21 -13.57 -13.01 -8.26
CA TRP A 21 -14.95 -13.15 -7.80
C TRP A 21 -15.51 -11.76 -7.59
N GLN A 22 -16.20 -11.24 -8.60
CA GLN A 22 -16.74 -9.89 -8.58
C GLN A 22 -17.98 -9.82 -7.70
N TRP A 23 -17.96 -8.86 -6.77
CA TRP A 23 -19.11 -8.55 -5.94
C TRP A 23 -20.19 -7.82 -6.75
N THR A 24 -21.42 -8.32 -6.68
CA THR A 24 -22.61 -7.72 -7.33
C THR A 24 -23.51 -6.95 -6.36
N GLY A 25 -23.22 -7.03 -5.06
CA GLY A 25 -23.90 -6.24 -4.02
C GLY A 25 -23.38 -4.80 -3.93
N TYR A 26 -23.66 -4.13 -2.80
CA TYR A 26 -23.27 -2.74 -2.61
C TYR A 26 -21.74 -2.55 -2.63
N LEU A 27 -21.29 -1.63 -3.49
CA LEU A 27 -19.93 -1.10 -3.53
C LEU A 27 -19.93 0.32 -2.95
N MET A 28 -18.98 0.61 -2.08
CA MET A 28 -18.72 1.97 -1.62
C MET A 28 -18.23 2.86 -2.79
N PRO A 29 -18.31 4.20 -2.69
CA PRO A 29 -17.79 5.10 -3.73
C PRO A 29 -16.31 4.90 -4.07
N ASN A 30 -15.52 4.38 -3.13
CA ASN A 30 -14.13 4.03 -3.33
C ASN A 30 -13.91 2.59 -3.86
N GLY A 31 -14.96 1.89 -4.26
CA GLY A 31 -14.94 0.57 -4.90
C GLY A 31 -14.93 -0.64 -3.95
N TYR A 32 -14.87 -0.46 -2.64
CA TYR A 32 -14.87 -1.60 -1.71
C TYR A 32 -16.25 -2.21 -1.53
N ALA A 33 -16.32 -3.53 -1.66
CA ALA A 33 -17.52 -4.32 -1.41
C ALA A 33 -17.91 -4.38 0.08
N ARG A 34 -19.22 -4.27 0.35
CA ARG A 34 -19.82 -4.37 1.69
C ARG A 34 -20.97 -5.38 1.70
N ILE A 35 -21.17 -6.01 2.85
CA ILE A 35 -22.30 -6.90 3.15
C ILE A 35 -22.77 -6.64 4.58
N THR A 36 -24.07 -6.80 4.84
CA THR A 36 -24.61 -6.82 6.21
C THR A 36 -24.79 -8.25 6.68
N VAL A 37 -24.11 -8.63 7.75
CA VAL A 37 -24.18 -9.95 8.40
C VAL A 37 -24.55 -9.72 9.87
N ASP A 38 -25.57 -10.41 10.35
CA ASP A 38 -26.07 -10.31 11.74
C ASP A 38 -26.34 -8.87 12.21
N GLY A 39 -26.86 -8.04 11.30
CA GLY A 39 -27.16 -6.62 11.55
C GLY A 39 -25.98 -5.67 11.39
N GLU A 40 -24.76 -6.18 11.22
CA GLU A 40 -23.54 -5.37 11.12
C GLU A 40 -23.00 -5.26 9.69
N ARG A 41 -22.58 -4.05 9.30
CA ARG A 41 -21.98 -3.78 7.99
C ARG A 41 -20.49 -4.12 7.98
N GLN A 42 -20.13 -5.18 7.25
CA GLN A 42 -18.76 -5.66 7.13
C GLN A 42 -18.20 -5.47 5.71
N TYR A 43 -16.88 -5.52 5.57
CA TYR A 43 -16.22 -5.55 4.25
C TYR A 43 -16.28 -6.96 3.68
N ALA A 44 -16.86 -7.12 2.50
CA ALA A 44 -17.10 -8.46 1.93
C ALA A 44 -15.80 -9.23 1.67
N HIS A 45 -14.73 -8.54 1.26
CA HIS A 45 -13.42 -9.18 1.05
C HIS A 45 -12.77 -9.65 2.37
N ARG A 46 -12.91 -8.92 3.47
CA ARG A 46 -12.40 -9.36 4.79
C ARG A 46 -13.15 -10.60 5.27
N LEU A 47 -14.47 -10.56 5.16
CA LEU A 47 -15.34 -11.69 5.49
C LEU A 47 -15.00 -12.94 4.66
N SER A 48 -14.73 -12.75 3.36
CA SER A 48 -14.27 -13.84 2.47
C SER A 48 -12.96 -14.47 2.97
N TYR A 49 -11.97 -13.63 3.29
CA TYR A 49 -10.69 -14.11 3.82
C TYR A 49 -10.87 -14.89 5.13
N GLU A 50 -11.68 -14.37 6.05
CA GLU A 50 -11.93 -14.99 7.36
C GLU A 50 -12.62 -16.36 7.26
N VAL A 51 -13.49 -16.54 6.27
CA VAL A 51 -14.19 -17.82 6.07
C VAL A 51 -13.41 -18.83 5.27
N PHE A 52 -12.73 -18.41 4.21
CA PHE A 52 -12.09 -19.35 3.28
C PHE A 52 -10.59 -19.52 3.52
N VAL A 53 -9.95 -18.63 4.29
CA VAL A 53 -8.49 -18.66 4.52
C VAL A 53 -8.19 -18.81 6.01
N ALA A 54 -8.34 -17.74 6.79
CA ALA A 54 -8.06 -17.72 8.23
C ALA A 54 -8.57 -16.42 8.86
N SER A 55 -8.71 -16.40 10.19
CA SER A 55 -8.90 -15.15 10.94
C SER A 55 -7.81 -14.14 10.60
N ILE A 56 -8.18 -12.87 10.42
CA ILE A 56 -7.22 -11.79 10.14
C ILE A 56 -6.44 -11.47 11.42
N PRO A 57 -5.12 -11.67 11.47
CA PRO A 57 -4.34 -11.35 12.67
C PRO A 57 -4.36 -9.85 13.00
N ASP A 58 -4.23 -9.54 14.29
CA ASP A 58 -4.17 -8.16 14.78
C ASP A 58 -3.06 -7.36 14.09
N GLY A 59 -3.39 -6.12 13.71
CA GLY A 59 -2.48 -5.22 13.02
C GLY A 59 -2.28 -5.51 11.53
N LEU A 60 -2.90 -6.56 10.98
CA LEU A 60 -2.90 -6.83 9.55
C LEU A 60 -4.16 -6.29 8.85
N VAL A 61 -3.99 -5.97 7.57
CA VAL A 61 -5.03 -5.51 6.66
C VAL A 61 -5.05 -6.42 5.44
N ILE A 62 -6.20 -6.48 4.76
CA ILE A 62 -6.31 -7.26 3.52
C ILE A 62 -5.88 -6.42 2.32
N ASP A 63 -4.90 -6.93 1.57
CA ASP A 63 -4.43 -6.41 0.29
C ASP A 63 -5.06 -7.20 -0.86
N HIS A 64 -5.60 -6.48 -1.85
CA HIS A 64 -6.07 -7.07 -3.10
C HIS A 64 -4.90 -7.20 -4.07
N LEU A 65 -4.39 -8.42 -4.23
CA LEU A 65 -3.32 -8.74 -5.18
C LEU A 65 -3.72 -8.39 -6.63
N CYS A 66 -5.01 -8.54 -6.94
CA CYS A 66 -5.61 -8.23 -8.25
C CYS A 66 -5.90 -6.74 -8.48
N ARG A 67 -5.68 -5.86 -7.48
CA ARG A 67 -6.01 -4.41 -7.53
C ARG A 67 -7.49 -4.07 -7.82
N ASN A 68 -8.37 -5.05 -7.81
CA ASN A 68 -9.82 -4.88 -7.89
C ASN A 68 -10.45 -4.88 -6.49
N ARG A 69 -10.87 -3.70 -6.00
CA ARG A 69 -11.48 -3.53 -4.65
C ARG A 69 -12.85 -4.21 -4.50
N GLY A 70 -13.52 -4.51 -5.61
CA GLY A 70 -14.78 -5.25 -5.65
C GLY A 70 -14.60 -6.78 -5.71
N CYS A 71 -13.36 -7.26 -5.79
CA CYS A 71 -13.07 -8.69 -5.77
C CYS A 71 -13.17 -9.26 -4.36
N VAL A 72 -13.79 -10.43 -4.22
CA VAL A 72 -13.89 -11.18 -2.96
C VAL A 72 -13.29 -12.58 -3.07
N ASN A 73 -12.52 -12.88 -4.11
CA ASN A 73 -11.88 -14.19 -4.26
C ASN A 73 -10.78 -14.34 -3.20
N PRO A 74 -10.85 -15.32 -2.28
CA PRO A 74 -9.86 -15.48 -1.21
C PRO A 74 -8.44 -15.69 -1.71
N SER A 75 -8.25 -16.29 -2.89
CA SER A 75 -6.92 -16.47 -3.50
C SER A 75 -6.28 -15.16 -4.00
N HIS A 76 -7.08 -14.09 -4.14
CA HIS A 76 -6.61 -12.76 -4.53
C HIS A 76 -6.41 -11.82 -3.32
N LEU A 77 -6.52 -12.34 -2.10
CA LEU A 77 -6.44 -11.59 -0.87
C LEU A 77 -5.23 -12.04 -0.05
N ASP A 78 -4.51 -11.08 0.52
CA ASP A 78 -3.34 -11.34 1.35
C ASP A 78 -3.43 -10.50 2.63
N ALA A 79 -3.21 -11.12 3.80
CA ALA A 79 -3.19 -10.43 5.07
C ALA A 79 -1.78 -9.88 5.32
N VAL A 80 -1.62 -8.58 5.23
CA VAL A 80 -0.32 -7.91 5.27
C VAL A 80 -0.33 -6.72 6.22
N THR A 81 0.85 -6.24 6.59
CA THR A 81 0.94 -4.99 7.35
C THR A 81 0.48 -3.81 6.48
N GLN A 82 -0.02 -2.75 7.13
CA GLN A 82 -0.37 -1.51 6.43
C GLN A 82 0.77 -0.97 5.56
N ARG A 83 2.02 -1.11 6.02
CA ARG A 83 3.21 -0.70 5.26
C ARG A 83 3.33 -1.48 3.95
N VAL A 84 3.16 -2.80 3.99
CA VAL A 84 3.25 -3.65 2.79
C VAL A 84 2.12 -3.30 1.82
N ASN A 85 0.88 -3.19 2.29
CA ASN A 85 -0.26 -2.79 1.45
C ASN A 85 -0.01 -1.46 0.73
N VAL A 86 0.45 -0.44 1.48
CA VAL A 86 0.78 0.89 0.92
C VAL A 86 1.89 0.82 -0.13
N LEU A 87 2.94 0.03 0.12
CA LEU A 87 4.11 -0.08 -0.76
C LEU A 87 3.84 -0.90 -2.03
N ARG A 88 2.91 -1.86 -1.99
CA ARG A 88 2.48 -2.62 -3.18
C ARG A 88 1.49 -1.83 -4.06
N GLY A 89 0.84 -0.81 -3.52
CA GLY A 89 -0.09 0.06 -4.25
C GLY A 89 0.59 1.20 -5.03
N GLU A 90 -0.22 2.15 -5.51
CA GLU A 90 0.20 3.27 -6.39
C GLU A 90 0.36 4.61 -5.65
N SER A 91 0.47 4.57 -4.32
CA SER A 91 0.57 5.78 -3.51
C SER A 91 1.86 6.56 -3.81
N HIS A 92 1.89 7.86 -3.50
CA HIS A 92 3.13 8.65 -3.56
C HIS A 92 4.25 8.03 -2.70
N ALA A 93 3.90 7.38 -1.58
CA ALA A 93 4.88 6.68 -0.76
C ALA A 93 5.50 5.49 -1.50
N ALA A 94 4.69 4.68 -2.20
CA ALA A 94 5.16 3.58 -3.02
C ALA A 94 6.06 4.09 -4.18
N ALA A 95 5.59 5.08 -4.93
CA ALA A 95 6.36 5.69 -6.02
C ALA A 95 7.70 6.25 -5.52
N ARG A 96 7.73 6.87 -4.34
CA ARG A 96 8.95 7.39 -3.70
C ARG A 96 9.87 6.28 -3.21
N ALA A 97 9.33 5.16 -2.74
CA ALA A 97 10.10 3.99 -2.32
C ALA A 97 10.77 3.29 -3.51
N GLN A 98 10.11 3.27 -4.67
CA GLN A 98 10.62 2.67 -5.91
C GLN A 98 11.62 3.56 -6.67
N GLN A 99 11.76 4.84 -6.32
CA GLN A 99 12.73 5.74 -6.96
C GLN A 99 14.16 5.21 -6.84
N VAL A 100 14.81 5.01 -7.99
CA VAL A 100 16.22 4.62 -8.11
C VAL A 100 17.18 5.80 -8.20
N ALA A 101 16.67 7.02 -8.40
CA ALA A 101 17.45 8.24 -8.45
C ALA A 101 16.63 9.44 -7.93
N CYS A 102 17.32 10.50 -7.50
CA CYS A 102 16.66 11.75 -7.15
C CYS A 102 16.26 12.55 -8.41
N ILE A 103 15.50 13.64 -8.24
CA ILE A 103 15.05 14.53 -9.34
C ILE A 103 16.18 15.17 -10.18
N ARG A 104 17.44 15.00 -9.76
CA ARG A 104 18.64 15.48 -10.46
C ARG A 104 19.44 14.34 -11.12
N GLY A 105 18.89 13.13 -11.15
CA GLY A 105 19.54 11.94 -11.71
C GLY A 105 20.57 11.27 -10.81
N HIS A 106 20.78 11.74 -9.57
CA HIS A 106 21.75 11.07 -8.68
C HIS A 106 21.19 9.74 -8.15
N PRO A 107 21.93 8.63 -8.27
CA PRO A 107 21.43 7.30 -7.92
C PRO A 107 21.17 7.15 -6.41
N PHE A 108 20.16 6.37 -6.06
CA PHE A 108 19.89 5.91 -4.71
C PHE A 108 20.48 4.50 -4.51
N ASP A 109 21.80 4.44 -4.39
CA ASP A 109 22.57 3.23 -4.05
C ASP A 109 23.07 3.31 -2.59
N THR A 110 23.78 2.29 -2.11
CA THR A 110 24.32 2.24 -0.75
C THR A 110 25.31 3.38 -0.45
N ALA A 111 26.10 3.80 -1.45
CA ALA A 111 27.12 4.84 -1.30
C ALA A 111 26.52 6.26 -1.29
N ASN A 112 25.49 6.53 -2.08
CA ASN A 112 24.94 7.85 -2.34
C ASN A 112 23.57 8.08 -1.68
N THR A 113 22.97 7.08 -1.04
CA THR A 113 21.71 7.26 -0.29
C THR A 113 22.00 7.71 1.14
N TYR A 114 21.34 8.79 1.55
CA TYR A 114 21.25 9.24 2.93
C TYR A 114 19.79 9.17 3.38
N VAL A 115 19.52 8.46 4.47
CA VAL A 115 18.21 8.40 5.12
C VAL A 115 18.20 9.39 6.29
N ALA A 116 17.31 10.37 6.26
CA ALA A 116 17.16 11.35 7.34
C ALA A 116 16.37 10.75 8.51
N GLY A 117 16.43 11.40 9.69
CA GLY A 117 15.71 10.94 10.89
C GLY A 117 14.18 10.87 10.71
N ASN A 118 13.61 11.61 9.76
CA ASN A 118 12.19 11.53 9.39
C ASN A 118 11.89 10.44 8.34
N GLY A 119 12.83 9.53 8.07
CA GLY A 119 12.71 8.46 7.09
C GLY A 119 12.85 8.89 5.62
N THR A 120 12.95 10.18 5.32
CA THR A 120 13.10 10.64 3.92
C THR A 120 14.49 10.31 3.38
N ARG A 121 14.54 9.83 2.14
CA ARG A 121 15.80 9.56 1.43
C ARG A 121 16.24 10.79 0.64
N LYS A 122 17.53 11.11 0.70
CA LYS A 122 18.18 12.18 -0.08
C LYS A 122 19.49 11.65 -0.66
N SER A 123 19.85 12.08 -1.85
CA SER A 123 21.17 11.80 -2.40
C SER A 123 22.23 12.58 -1.60
N ARG A 124 23.34 11.92 -1.26
CA ARG A 124 24.49 12.54 -0.59
C ARG A 124 25.10 13.63 -1.46
N ARG A 125 25.16 13.47 -2.78
CA ARG A 125 25.56 14.52 -3.73
C ARG A 125 24.66 15.76 -3.63
N CYS A 126 23.34 15.57 -3.65
CA CYS A 126 22.39 16.68 -3.47
C CYS A 126 22.56 17.38 -2.12
N ARG A 127 22.81 16.60 -1.06
CA ARG A 127 23.03 17.11 0.29
C ARG A 127 24.33 17.91 0.41
N ALA A 128 25.43 17.44 -0.18
CA ALA A 128 26.70 18.15 -0.23
C ALA A 128 26.54 19.50 -0.96
N ALA A 129 25.98 19.48 -2.17
CA ALA A 129 25.74 20.70 -2.93
C ALA A 129 24.83 21.71 -2.18
N ALA A 130 23.84 21.24 -1.41
CA ALA A 130 23.01 22.10 -0.59
C ALA A 130 23.78 22.75 0.58
N ARG A 131 24.69 21.99 1.21
CA ARG A 131 25.57 22.50 2.27
C ARG A 131 26.53 23.55 1.74
N ASP A 132 27.13 23.32 0.57
CA ASP A 132 28.06 24.27 -0.05
C ASP A 132 27.35 25.58 -0.40
N ARG A 133 26.13 25.51 -0.96
CA ARG A 133 25.30 26.70 -1.19
C ARG A 133 24.98 27.44 0.10
N ALA A 134 24.66 26.74 1.19
CA ALA A 134 24.38 27.35 2.48
C ALA A 134 25.61 28.07 3.06
N ARG A 135 26.80 27.44 2.98
CA ARG A 135 28.07 28.04 3.42
C ARG A 135 28.41 29.32 2.66
N ARG A 136 28.26 29.30 1.32
CA ARG A 136 28.50 30.48 0.47
C ARG A 136 27.58 31.64 0.82
N ARG A 137 26.32 31.37 1.17
CA ARG A 137 25.35 32.40 1.61
C ARG A 137 25.70 33.01 2.96
N GLN A 138 26.40 32.30 3.83
CA GLN A 138 26.77 32.74 5.18
C GLN A 138 28.11 33.51 5.21
N GLY A 139 28.72 33.81 4.06
CA GLY A 139 29.97 34.59 4.00
C GLY A 139 31.20 33.90 4.58
N VAL A 140 31.14 32.59 4.87
CA VAL A 140 32.28 31.83 5.39
C VAL A 140 33.19 31.41 4.22
N THR A 141 34.01 32.34 3.74
CA THR A 141 35.20 32.04 2.95
C THR A 141 36.21 31.36 3.88
N ARG A 142 36.54 30.10 3.63
CA ARG A 142 37.77 29.53 4.20
C ARG A 142 38.94 30.32 3.62
N VAL A 143 39.66 31.05 4.47
CA VAL A 143 41.03 31.45 4.17
C VAL A 143 41.86 30.16 4.15
N PRO A 144 42.46 29.77 3.02
CA PRO A 144 43.41 28.66 3.04
C PRO A 144 44.66 29.11 3.82
N ALA A 145 45.18 28.22 4.67
CA ALA A 145 46.50 28.35 5.28
C ALA A 145 47.58 27.96 4.26
#